data_AF-A0A2V5V7G6-F1
#
_entry.id   AF-A0A2V5V7G6-F1
#
_cell.length_a   1.000
_cell.length_b   1.000
_cell.length_c   1.000
_cell.angle_alpha   90.00
_cell.angle_beta   90.00
_cell.angle_gamma   90.00
#
_symmetry.space_group_name_H-M   'P 1'
#
loop_
_entity.id
_entity.type
_entity.pdbx_description
1 polymer ?
#
loop_
_entity_poly.entity_id
_entity_poly.type
_entity_poly.pdbx_seq_one_letter_code
_entity_poly.pdbx_strand_id
1 'polypeptide(L)'
;MTIFLGCGFAAKYREGGGVLSVPLQWMLGLRRLKLDAIWLELLPATNDPRTDQARIANFQRRLREHSLGGRYCLLYQKPASDTHDLASMDCIGMSKRKLLDRLARPNALLNLSYS
;
A
#
# COMPACT_ATOMS: atom_id res chain seq x y z
N MET A 1 -1.08 18.72 2.77
CA MET A 1 -1.03 17.94 1.51
C MET A 1 -0.62 16.53 1.87
N THR A 2 -1.37 15.51 1.43
CA THR A 2 -0.99 14.11 1.65
C THR A 2 -0.01 13.66 0.56
N ILE A 3 1.04 12.95 0.93
CA ILE A 3 1.97 12.31 -0.01
C ILE A 3 1.63 10.83 -0.05
N PHE A 4 1.18 10.36 -1.21
CA PHE A 4 0.98 8.94 -1.44
C PHE A 4 2.28 8.33 -1.98
N LEU A 5 2.76 7.29 -1.30
CA LEU A 5 3.80 6.43 -1.83
C LEU A 5 3.12 5.26 -2.55
N GLY A 6 3.06 5.33 -3.88
CA GLY A 6 2.41 4.32 -4.72
C GLY A 6 3.34 3.15 -4.99
N CYS A 7 2.92 1.94 -4.69
CA CYS A 7 3.67 0.70 -4.89
C CYS A 7 2.73 -0.42 -5.33
N GLY A 8 3.28 -1.46 -5.95
CA GLY A 8 2.50 -2.62 -6.41
C GLY A 8 3.32 -3.90 -6.43
N PHE A 9 4.28 -4.02 -5.52
CA PHE A 9 5.23 -5.14 -5.50
C PHE A 9 5.59 -5.61 -4.08
N ALA A 10 5.43 -4.76 -3.07
CA ALA A 10 5.86 -5.07 -1.70
C ALA A 10 4.94 -6.09 -1.01
N ALA A 11 3.63 -6.04 -1.26
CA ALA A 11 2.71 -7.03 -0.72
C ALA A 11 2.71 -8.37 -1.49
N LYS A 12 3.23 -8.39 -2.73
CA LYS A 12 3.25 -9.58 -3.59
C LYS A 12 4.30 -10.61 -3.13
N TYR A 13 5.41 -10.14 -2.57
CA TYR A 13 6.58 -10.98 -2.29
C TYR A 13 6.87 -11.08 -0.79
N ARG A 14 6.86 -12.31 -0.25
CA ARG A 14 7.07 -12.56 1.18
C ARG A 14 8.53 -12.85 1.52
N GLU A 15 9.28 -13.46 0.60
CA GLU A 15 10.60 -14.04 0.87
C GLU A 15 11.76 -13.01 0.81
N GLY A 16 11.56 -11.82 0.23
CA GLY A 16 12.65 -10.86 -0.02
C GLY A 16 12.62 -9.62 0.85
N GLY A 17 13.70 -9.39 1.61
CA GLY A 17 13.89 -8.14 2.35
C GLY A 17 13.99 -6.90 1.46
N GLY A 18 14.64 -7.01 0.29
CA GLY A 18 14.92 -5.89 -0.62
C GLY A 18 13.69 -5.22 -1.23
N VAL A 19 12.64 -6.00 -1.50
CA VAL A 19 11.39 -5.51 -2.12
C VAL A 19 10.64 -4.58 -1.17
N LEU A 20 10.55 -4.91 0.12
CA LEU A 20 9.91 -4.00 1.08
C LEU A 20 10.84 -2.87 1.53
N SER A 21 12.15 -3.08 1.57
CA SER A 21 13.07 -2.07 2.09
C SER A 21 13.01 -0.76 1.31
N VAL A 22 12.82 -0.81 -0.01
CA VAL A 22 12.74 0.39 -0.86
C VAL A 22 11.60 1.32 -0.41
N PRO A 23 10.32 0.90 -0.47
CA PRO A 23 9.22 1.77 -0.01
C PRO A 23 9.25 2.04 1.50
N LEU A 24 9.76 1.12 2.30
CA LEU A 24 9.93 1.34 3.72
C LEU A 24 10.88 2.51 4.00
N GLN A 25 12.03 2.58 3.32
CA GLN A 25 12.99 3.68 3.48
C GLN A 25 12.36 5.03 3.13
N TRP A 26 11.57 5.09 2.05
CA TRP A 26 10.80 6.29 1.69
C TRP A 26 9.81 6.69 2.78
N MET A 27 9.01 5.74 3.29
CA MET A 27 8.05 6.03 4.37
C MET A 27 8.74 6.53 5.65
N LEU A 28 9.87 5.94 6.02
CA LEU A 28 10.65 6.35 7.18
C LEU A 28 11.27 7.74 6.97
N GLY A 29 11.78 8.03 5.78
CA GLY A 29 12.31 9.34 5.41
C GLY A 29 11.26 10.44 5.43
N LEU A 30 10.11 10.22 4.79
CA LEU A 30 8.98 11.16 4.80
C LEU A 30 8.46 11.41 6.21
N ARG A 31 8.41 10.37 7.05
CA ARG A 31 8.06 10.50 8.48
C ARG A 31 9.08 11.35 9.24
N ARG A 32 10.38 11.18 8.99
CA ARG A 32 11.44 11.99 9.62
C ARG A 32 11.34 13.47 9.23
N LEU A 33 10.91 13.74 7.99
CA LEU A 33 10.59 15.10 7.51
C LEU A 33 9.24 15.63 8.03
N LYS A 34 8.54 14.87 8.87
CA LYS A 34 7.21 15.22 9.43
C LYS A 34 6.14 15.43 8.35
N LEU A 35 6.30 14.80 7.20
CA LEU A 35 5.33 14.86 6.10
C LEU A 35 4.21 13.84 6.32
N ASP A 36 2.99 14.19 5.88
CA ASP A 36 1.82 13.31 5.94
C ASP A 36 1.86 12.29 4.80
N ALA A 37 2.61 11.22 5.00
CA ALA A 37 2.77 10.14 4.02
C ALA A 37 1.82 8.97 4.28
N ILE A 38 1.25 8.43 3.19
CA ILE A 38 0.44 7.21 3.15
C ILE A 38 1.01 6.26 2.10
N TRP A 39 1.30 5.03 2.49
CA TRP A 39 1.68 3.98 1.56
C TRP A 39 0.44 3.41 0.87
N LEU A 40 0.32 3.60 -0.43
CA LEU A 40 -0.73 3.01 -1.27
C LEU A 40 -0.15 1.79 -2.00
N GLU A 41 -0.49 0.59 -1.53
CA GLU A 41 0.03 -0.67 -2.06
C GLU A 41 -1.04 -1.38 -2.88
N LEU A 42 -0.72 -1.81 -4.11
CA LEU A 42 -1.61 -2.62 -4.94
C LEU A 42 -1.28 -4.11 -4.82
N LEU A 43 -2.30 -4.93 -4.55
CA LEU A 43 -2.22 -6.38 -4.56
C LEU A 43 -3.33 -6.97 -5.45
N PRO A 44 -3.01 -7.34 -6.70
CA PRO A 44 -3.90 -8.15 -7.52
C PRO A 44 -4.08 -9.53 -6.89
N ALA A 45 -5.33 -10.01 -6.86
CA ALA A 45 -5.66 -11.34 -6.37
C ALA A 45 -5.02 -12.42 -7.24
N THR A 46 -4.70 -13.55 -6.63
CA THR A 46 -4.32 -14.76 -7.35
C THR A 46 -5.48 -15.74 -7.41
N ASN A 47 -5.25 -16.89 -8.06
CA ASN A 47 -6.19 -18.00 -8.05
C ASN A 47 -6.17 -18.78 -6.71
N ASP A 48 -5.37 -18.36 -5.72
CA ASP A 48 -5.31 -18.96 -4.39
C ASP A 48 -5.61 -17.93 -3.28
N PRO A 49 -6.86 -17.88 -2.78
CA PRO A 49 -7.26 -16.98 -1.70
C PRO A 49 -6.45 -17.15 -0.41
N ARG A 50 -5.91 -18.35 -0.12
CA ARG A 50 -5.10 -18.56 1.09
C ARG A 50 -3.74 -17.88 0.94
N THR A 51 -3.14 -17.97 -0.23
CA THR A 51 -1.91 -17.24 -0.54
C THR A 51 -2.12 -15.72 -0.45
N ASP A 52 -3.23 -15.21 -0.97
CA ASP A 52 -3.54 -13.78 -0.90
C ASP A 52 -3.73 -13.31 0.55
N GLN A 53 -4.49 -14.05 1.36
CA GLN A 53 -4.65 -13.75 2.79
C GLN A 53 -3.32 -13.78 3.54
N ALA A 54 -2.45 -14.74 3.23
CA ALA A 54 -1.14 -14.83 3.86
C ALA A 54 -0.21 -13.66 3.48
N ARG A 55 -0.30 -13.16 2.23
CA ARG A 55 0.39 -11.95 1.78
C ARG A 55 -0.12 -10.70 2.49
N ILE A 56 -1.43 -10.52 2.55
CA ILE A 56 -2.08 -9.43 3.29
C ILE A 56 -1.62 -9.44 4.75
N ALA A 57 -1.77 -10.57 5.44
CA ALA A 57 -1.41 -10.70 6.85
C ALA A 57 0.08 -10.40 7.10
N ASN A 58 0.98 -10.87 6.22
CA ASN A 58 2.40 -10.58 6.30
C ASN A 58 2.67 -9.07 6.14
N PHE A 59 2.10 -8.43 5.12
CA PHE A 59 2.26 -7.01 4.86
C PHE A 59 1.79 -6.15 6.05
N GLN A 60 0.60 -6.45 6.59
CA GLN A 60 0.07 -5.74 7.75
C GLN A 60 0.97 -5.91 8.98
N ARG A 61 1.50 -7.12 9.22
CA ARG A 61 2.44 -7.37 10.32
C ARG A 61 3.69 -6.51 10.18
N ARG A 62 4.32 -6.50 8.98
CA ARG A 62 5.53 -5.71 8.73
C ARG A 62 5.30 -4.22 8.90
N LEU A 63 4.15 -3.69 8.46
CA LEU A 63 3.83 -2.29 8.69
C LEU A 63 3.62 -1.97 10.17
N ARG A 64 3.06 -2.88 10.96
CA ARG A 64 2.98 -2.69 12.42
C ARG A 64 4.36 -2.67 13.07
N GLU A 65 5.26 -3.57 12.68
CA GLU A 65 6.64 -3.63 13.19
C GLU A 65 7.42 -2.32 12.96
N HIS A 66 7.07 -1.55 11.92
CA HIS A 66 7.70 -0.26 11.62
C HIS A 66 6.89 0.98 12.05
N SER A 67 5.84 0.79 12.87
CA SER A 67 4.93 1.85 13.33
C SER A 67 4.21 2.58 12.17
N LEU A 68 3.88 1.84 11.12
CA LEU A 68 3.15 2.29 9.93
C LEU A 68 1.72 1.71 9.85
N GLY A 69 1.25 1.01 10.88
CA GLY A 69 -0.06 0.34 10.87
C GLY A 69 -1.29 1.24 10.59
N GLY A 70 -1.18 2.55 10.79
CA GLY A 70 -2.22 3.54 10.44
C GLY A 70 -1.86 4.43 9.24
N ARG A 71 -0.80 4.10 8.50
CA ARG A 71 -0.17 4.94 7.46
C ARG A 71 -0.11 4.23 6.10
N TYR A 72 -1.04 3.32 5.85
CA TYR A 72 -1.15 2.63 4.56
C TYR A 72 -2.59 2.38 4.15
N CYS A 73 -2.79 2.14 2.85
CA CYS A 73 -3.96 1.51 2.30
C CYS A 73 -3.48 0.44 1.30
N LEU A 74 -3.79 -0.82 1.58
CA LEU A 74 -3.58 -1.92 0.65
C LEU A 74 -4.85 -2.07 -0.19
N LEU A 75 -4.72 -1.87 -1.49
CA LEU A 75 -5.75 -2.02 -2.50
C LEU A 75 -5.71 -3.47 -3.00
N TYR A 76 -6.62 -4.29 -2.47
CA TYR A 76 -6.77 -5.67 -2.90
C TYR A 76 -7.76 -5.74 -4.07
N GLN A 77 -7.29 -6.20 -5.22
CA GLN A 77 -8.05 -6.19 -6.47
C GLN A 77 -8.47 -7.61 -6.85
N LYS A 78 -9.76 -7.93 -6.67
CA LYS A 78 -10.33 -9.25 -6.95
C LYS A 78 -11.56 -9.10 -7.87
N PRO A 79 -11.53 -9.60 -9.11
CA PRO A 79 -10.41 -10.28 -9.77
C PRO A 79 -9.25 -9.34 -10.09
N ALA A 80 -8.05 -9.89 -10.34
CA ALA A 80 -6.94 -9.11 -10.86
C ALA A 80 -7.31 -8.47 -12.21
N SER A 81 -6.90 -7.23 -12.44
CA SER A 81 -7.19 -6.47 -13.66
C SER A 81 -6.11 -5.42 -13.91
N ASP A 82 -5.78 -5.19 -15.18
CA ASP A 82 -4.90 -4.08 -15.58
C ASP A 82 -5.58 -2.71 -15.39
N THR A 83 -6.92 -2.71 -15.27
CA THR A 83 -7.68 -1.50 -14.97
C THR A 83 -7.69 -1.26 -13.46
N HIS A 84 -7.00 -0.21 -13.02
CA HIS A 84 -7.00 0.20 -11.62
C HIS A 84 -8.26 1.01 -11.26
N ASP A 85 -9.41 0.35 -11.24
CA ASP A 85 -10.64 0.95 -10.71
C ASP A 85 -10.70 0.81 -9.18
N LEU A 86 -10.53 1.93 -8.49
CA LEU A 86 -10.62 1.97 -7.03
C LEU A 86 -12.01 1.56 -6.52
N ALA A 87 -13.08 1.75 -7.29
CA ALA A 87 -14.44 1.43 -6.85
C ALA A 87 -14.67 -0.08 -6.66
N SER A 88 -14.02 -0.91 -7.47
CA SER A 88 -14.06 -2.37 -7.36
C SER A 88 -13.05 -2.99 -6.38
N MET A 89 -12.08 -2.22 -5.87
CA MET A 89 -11.05 -2.74 -4.96
C MET A 89 -11.44 -2.71 -3.47
N ASP A 90 -10.98 -3.69 -2.72
CA ASP A 90 -11.05 -3.72 -1.27
C ASP A 90 -9.90 -2.90 -0.66
N CYS A 91 -10.23 -2.07 0.33
CA CYS A 91 -9.26 -1.23 1.03
C CYS A 91 -8.95 -1.84 2.40
N ILE A 92 -7.69 -2.21 2.63
CA ILE A 92 -7.22 -2.82 3.87
C ILE A 92 -6.25 -1.86 4.59
N GLY A 93 -6.39 -1.73 5.91
CA GLY A 93 -5.63 -0.78 6.74
C GLY A 93 -6.35 0.55 6.92
N MET A 94 -6.39 1.36 5.87
CA MET A 94 -7.22 2.58 5.82
C MET A 94 -8.56 2.27 5.14
N SER A 95 -9.66 2.81 5.68
CA SER A 95 -10.98 2.66 5.07
C SER A 95 -11.07 3.37 3.72
N LYS A 96 -11.88 2.83 2.81
CA LYS A 96 -12.13 3.39 1.48
C LYS A 96 -12.59 4.85 1.53
N ARG A 97 -13.50 5.17 2.46
CA ARG A 97 -13.96 6.55 2.68
C ARG A 97 -12.81 7.50 3.03
N LYS A 98 -11.97 7.13 3.99
CA LYS A 98 -10.83 7.94 4.43
C LYS A 98 -9.77 8.11 3.33
N LEU A 99 -9.59 7.10 2.47
CA LEU A 99 -8.75 7.22 1.28
C LEU A 99 -9.33 8.25 0.30
N LEU A 100 -10.62 8.13 -0.05
CA LEU A 100 -11.31 9.07 -0.96
C LEU A 100 -11.27 10.50 -0.44
N ASP A 101 -11.51 10.71 0.87
CA ASP A 101 -11.44 12.03 1.50
C ASP A 101 -10.05 12.67 1.38
N ARG A 102 -8.99 11.85 1.40
CA ARG A 102 -7.60 12.31 1.20
C ARG A 102 -7.30 12.61 -0.27
N LEU A 103 -7.81 11.79 -1.19
CA LEU A 103 -7.65 11.98 -2.63
C LEU A 103 -8.39 13.24 -3.14
N ALA A 104 -9.50 13.62 -2.49
CA ALA A 104 -10.26 14.83 -2.82
C ALA A 104 -9.55 16.14 -2.39
N ARG A 105 -8.48 16.05 -1.58
CA ARG A 105 -7.68 17.19 -1.11
C ARG A 105 -6.37 17.27 -1.90
N PRO A 106 -5.66 18.41 -1.89
CA PRO A 106 -4.33 18.51 -2.49
C PRO A 106 -3.41 17.37 -2.00
N ASN A 107 -2.91 16.60 -2.96
CA ASN A 107 -2.06 15.46 -2.73
C ASN A 107 -0.98 15.34 -3.81
N ALA A 108 0.05 14.56 -3.51
CA ALA A 108 1.12 14.22 -4.44
C ALA A 108 1.31 12.70 -4.45
N LEU A 109 1.63 12.13 -5.61
CA LEU A 109 1.95 10.71 -5.77
C LEU A 109 3.44 10.54 -6.07
N LEU A 110 4.17 9.89 -5.16
CA LEU A 110 5.48 9.33 -5.44
C LEU A 110 5.30 7.88 -5.90
N ASN A 111 5.35 7.65 -7.21
CA ASN A 111 5.07 6.35 -7.80
C ASN A 111 6.35 5.51 -7.96
N LEU A 112 6.43 4.39 -7.23
CA LEU A 112 7.51 3.42 -7.31
C LEU A 112 7.13 2.15 -8.10
N SER A 113 5.93 2.09 -8.67
CA SER A 113 5.41 0.88 -9.35
C SER A 113 6.12 0.56 -10.68
N TYR A 114 7.04 1.43 -11.13
CA TYR A 114 7.84 1.29 -12.34
C TYR A 114 9.36 1.31 -12.05
N SER A 115 9.75 1.11 -10.78
CA SER A 115 11.15 1.07 -10.34
C SER A 115 11.76 -0.32 -10.44
#